data_AF-A0A4Q5ARJ6-F1
#
_entry.id   AF-A0A4Q5ARJ6-F1
#
_cell.length_a   1.000
_cell.length_b   1.000
_cell.length_c   1.000
_cell.angle_alpha   90.00
_cell.angle_beta   90.00
_cell.angle_gamma   90.00
#
_symmetry.space_group_name_H-M   'P 1'
#
loop_
_entity.id
_entity.type
_entity.pdbx_description
1 polymer ?
#
loop_
_entity_poly.entity_id
_entity_poly.type
_entity_poly.pdbx_seq_one_letter_code
_entity_poly.pdbx_strand_id
1 'polypeptide(L)'
;MSYTIEELARELQFRDAAGELRPVVTAAAIKMAANRGKLNASKDERGRWVIDDADPRVHKWFEKKSALTAKAEEERKKIKAENDRKRVEENLRVENDLLRKEKKQLTDEKNDLAQHVRVLETQLTEANNKIATLEKQVEESQMNATVLTQQLEACEKVSDERKSLLDLLAHATAEIRHNEPKTAPAKSNRPKRTSADQAAKDEETLQGWEQWQKEHANPQVKDYAESLGRKRTTVNGQLARARRNRENQQEISIAE
;
A
#
# COMPACT_ATOMS: atom_id res chain seq x y z
N MET A 1 45.78 11.24 84.93
CA MET A 1 45.80 9.84 84.42
C MET A 1 47.18 9.62 83.79
N SER A 2 47.64 8.39 83.56
CA SER A 2 48.95 8.16 82.94
C SER A 2 48.88 7.11 81.84
N TYR A 3 49.72 7.27 80.82
CA TYR A 3 49.73 6.42 79.63
C TYR A 3 51.06 5.73 79.46
N THR A 4 51.07 4.47 79.06
CA THR A 4 52.29 3.90 78.46
C THR A 4 52.54 4.52 77.08
N ILE A 5 53.77 4.45 76.58
CA ILE A 5 54.12 4.97 75.24
C ILE A 5 53.21 4.40 74.14
N GLU A 6 52.89 3.11 74.21
CA GLU A 6 52.11 2.41 73.19
C GLU A 6 50.64 2.81 73.24
N GLU A 7 50.08 2.96 74.44
CA GLU A 7 48.73 3.48 74.66
C GLU A 7 48.63 4.92 74.16
N LEU A 8 49.58 5.78 74.54
CA LEU A 8 49.58 7.17 74.10
C LEU A 8 49.73 7.30 72.59
N ALA A 9 50.60 6.50 71.96
CA ALA A 9 50.78 6.49 70.52
C ALA A 9 49.50 6.03 69.79
N ARG A 10 48.76 5.07 70.36
CA ARG A 10 47.48 4.59 69.82
C ARG A 10 46.38 5.64 69.98
N GLU A 11 46.30 6.25 71.16
CA GLU A 11 45.37 7.35 71.42
C GLU A 11 45.65 8.59 70.57
N LEU A 12 46.90 8.81 70.15
CA LEU A 12 47.26 9.91 69.26
C LEU A 12 47.14 9.58 67.77
N GLN A 13 46.42 8.51 67.39
CA GLN A 13 46.05 8.26 66.00
C GLN A 13 44.76 9.00 65.64
N PHE A 14 44.69 9.50 64.40
CA PHE A 14 43.47 10.03 63.80
C PHE A 14 43.25 9.40 62.43
N ARG A 15 42.03 9.48 61.90
CA ARG A 15 41.78 9.06 60.52
C ARG A 15 41.86 10.26 59.58
N ASP A 16 42.63 10.15 58.51
CA ASP A 16 42.74 11.20 57.49
C ASP A 16 41.53 11.24 56.54
N ALA A 17 41.58 12.10 55.52
CA ALA A 17 40.50 12.22 54.54
C ALA A 17 40.23 10.92 53.75
N ALA A 18 41.23 10.05 53.59
CA ALA A 18 41.10 8.78 52.88
C ALA A 18 40.53 7.65 53.75
N GLY A 19 40.45 7.84 55.08
CA GLY A 19 40.01 6.79 56.00
C GLY A 19 41.13 6.10 56.77
N GLU A 20 42.38 6.42 56.44
CA GLU A 20 43.58 5.76 56.95
C GLU A 20 43.96 6.29 58.33
N LEU A 21 44.40 5.39 59.21
CA LEU A 21 44.90 5.77 60.54
C LEU A 21 46.30 6.36 60.42
N ARG A 22 46.46 7.60 60.85
CA ARG A 22 47.72 8.35 60.83
C ARG A 22 48.09 8.76 62.27
N PRO A 23 49.34 8.54 62.71
CA PRO A 23 49.77 8.99 64.02
C PRO A 23 50.06 10.50 64.01
N VAL A 24 49.61 11.22 65.05
CA VAL A 24 50.04 12.61 65.31
C VAL A 24 51.51 12.65 65.72
N VAL A 25 51.94 11.66 66.48
CA VAL A 25 53.33 11.42 66.90
C VAL A 25 53.55 9.91 66.98
N THR A 26 54.71 9.42 66.56
CA THR A 26 55.00 7.98 66.58
C THR A 26 55.47 7.54 67.97
N ALA A 27 55.22 6.28 68.34
CA ALA A 27 55.72 5.70 69.59
C ALA A 27 57.24 5.90 69.77
N ALA A 28 58.01 5.81 68.68
CA ALA A 28 59.45 6.07 68.67
C ALA A 28 59.79 7.52 69.06
N ALA A 29 59.04 8.50 68.54
CA ALA A 29 59.24 9.90 68.87
C ALA A 29 58.86 10.22 70.33
N ILE A 30 57.79 9.61 70.84
CA ILE A 30 57.39 9.70 72.25
C ILE A 30 58.52 9.12 73.15
N LYS A 31 59.02 7.93 72.83
CA LYS A 31 60.12 7.27 73.55
C LYS A 31 61.40 8.11 73.58
N MET A 32 61.76 8.71 72.45
CA MET A 32 62.91 9.61 72.37
C MET A 32 62.72 10.88 73.21
N ALA A 33 61.52 11.43 73.28
CA ALA A 33 61.24 12.60 74.11
C ALA A 33 61.29 12.26 75.61
N ALA A 34 60.77 11.11 76.03
CA ALA A 34 60.88 10.62 77.40
C ALA A 34 62.35 10.42 77.82
N ASN A 35 63.15 9.72 77.00
CA ASN A 35 64.58 9.50 77.26
C ASN A 35 65.41 10.79 77.39
N ARG A 36 64.97 11.88 76.74
CA ARG A 36 65.66 13.18 76.76
C ARG A 36 65.18 14.10 77.89
N GLY A 37 64.37 13.60 78.82
CA GLY A 37 63.78 14.41 79.90
C GLY A 37 62.85 15.51 79.39
N LYS A 38 62.33 15.33 78.18
CA LYS A 38 61.51 16.32 77.46
C LYS A 38 60.00 16.08 77.67
N LEU A 39 59.63 15.03 78.39
CA LEU A 39 58.29 14.69 78.84
C LEU A 39 58.37 14.36 80.32
N ASN A 40 57.29 14.63 81.04
CA ASN A 40 57.08 14.20 82.41
C ASN A 40 56.75 12.70 82.39
N ALA A 41 57.81 11.89 82.39
CA ALA A 41 57.72 10.45 82.23
C ALA A 41 58.59 9.73 83.25
N SER A 42 58.08 8.63 83.79
CA SER A 42 58.78 7.74 84.73
C SER A 42 58.75 6.31 84.21
N LYS A 43 59.53 5.41 84.82
CA LYS A 43 59.43 3.97 84.55
C LYS A 43 58.58 3.31 85.63
N ASP A 44 57.66 2.46 85.21
CA ASP A 44 56.90 1.60 86.12
C ASP A 44 57.79 0.50 86.72
N GLU A 45 57.21 -0.31 87.62
CA GLU A 45 57.87 -1.48 88.24
C GLU A 45 58.37 -2.52 87.21
N ARG A 46 57.87 -2.46 85.97
CA ARG A 46 58.24 -3.33 84.85
C ARG A 46 59.24 -2.65 83.90
N GLY A 47 59.75 -1.47 84.24
CA GLY A 47 60.69 -0.70 83.44
C GLY A 47 60.10 -0.03 82.21
N ARG A 48 58.77 -0.01 82.05
CA ARG A 48 58.08 0.64 80.92
C ARG A 48 57.89 2.11 81.22
N TRP A 49 58.05 2.93 80.19
CA TRP A 49 57.80 4.36 80.29
C TRP A 49 56.30 4.64 80.44
N VAL A 50 55.97 5.37 81.50
CA VAL A 50 54.65 5.89 81.82
C VAL A 50 54.74 7.42 81.78
N ILE A 51 53.84 8.04 81.03
CA ILE A 51 53.80 9.47 80.76
C ILE A 51 52.60 10.07 81.47
N ASP A 52 52.82 11.16 82.19
CA ASP A 52 51.76 11.90 82.87
C ASP A 52 50.87 12.64 81.85
N ASP A 53 49.55 12.55 82.01
CA ASP A 53 48.62 13.27 81.13
C ASP A 53 48.66 14.78 81.34
N ALA A 54 49.09 15.24 82.51
CA ALA A 54 49.24 16.65 82.84
C ALA A 54 50.42 17.32 82.13
N ASP A 55 51.23 16.56 81.38
CA ASP A 55 52.33 17.13 80.59
C ASP A 55 51.77 18.06 79.48
N PRO A 56 52.19 19.33 79.42
CA PRO A 56 51.70 20.28 78.42
C PRO A 56 51.90 19.85 76.96
N ARG A 57 52.88 18.98 76.67
CA ARG A 57 53.10 18.44 75.33
C ARG A 57 52.11 17.36 74.97
N VAL A 58 51.70 16.55 75.94
CA VAL A 58 50.64 15.55 75.75
C VAL A 58 49.34 16.26 75.39
N HIS A 59 48.98 17.31 76.13
CA HIS A 59 47.84 18.17 75.78
C HIS A 59 47.95 18.77 74.36
N LYS A 60 49.11 19.35 73.99
CA LYS A 60 49.32 19.86 72.63
C LYS A 60 49.17 18.81 71.54
N TRP A 61 49.53 17.55 71.81
CA TRP A 61 49.33 16.46 70.87
C TRP A 61 47.86 16.10 70.71
N PHE A 62 47.08 16.10 71.80
CA PHE A 62 45.63 15.90 71.74
C PHE A 62 44.90 17.07 71.06
N GLU A 63 45.31 18.31 71.30
CA GLU A 63 44.81 19.48 70.55
C GLU A 63 45.11 19.35 69.06
N LYS A 64 46.34 18.97 68.71
CA LYS A 64 46.73 18.72 67.32
C LYS A 64 45.94 17.58 66.70
N LYS A 65 45.69 16.49 67.44
CA LYS A 65 44.83 15.38 67.02
C LYS A 65 43.42 15.91 66.70
N SER A 66 42.82 16.66 67.62
CA SER A 66 41.47 17.23 67.47
C SER A 66 41.36 18.13 66.23
N ALA A 67 42.35 19.01 66.02
CA ALA A 67 42.41 19.86 64.84
C ALA A 67 42.55 19.06 63.53
N LEU A 68 43.39 18.01 63.54
CA LEU A 68 43.58 17.13 62.38
C LEU A 68 42.33 16.29 62.09
N THR A 69 41.62 15.79 63.11
CA THR A 69 40.34 15.10 62.93
C THR A 69 39.29 16.03 62.34
N ALA A 70 39.15 17.25 62.86
CA ALA A 70 38.20 18.23 62.34
C ALA A 70 38.49 18.57 60.87
N LYS A 71 39.76 18.78 60.53
CA LYS A 71 40.19 19.02 59.15
C LYS A 71 39.89 17.83 58.23
N ALA A 72 40.19 16.62 58.67
CA ALA A 72 39.93 15.40 57.89
C ALA A 72 38.43 15.18 57.66
N GLU A 73 37.58 15.47 58.66
CA GLU A 73 36.13 15.40 58.50
C GLU A 73 35.60 16.45 57.51
N GLU A 74 36.14 17.66 57.53
CA GLU A 74 35.78 18.71 56.57
C GLU A 74 36.19 18.30 55.14
N GLU A 75 37.40 17.76 54.95
CA GLU A 75 37.87 17.25 53.67
C GLU A 75 37.00 16.09 53.16
N ARG A 76 36.59 15.15 54.03
CA ARG A 76 35.66 14.08 53.66
C ARG A 76 34.30 14.61 53.22
N LYS A 77 33.77 15.61 53.92
CA LYS A 77 32.51 16.26 53.53
C LYS A 77 32.64 16.93 52.16
N LYS A 78 33.78 17.58 51.88
CA LYS A 78 34.06 18.17 50.56
C LYS A 78 34.16 17.10 49.46
N ILE A 79 34.92 16.03 49.69
CA ILE A 79 35.05 14.90 48.73
C ILE A 79 33.69 14.28 48.45
N LYS A 80 32.88 14.04 49.49
CA LYS A 80 31.54 13.49 49.34
C LYS A 80 30.64 14.42 48.51
N ALA A 81 30.62 15.71 48.83
CA ALA A 81 29.83 16.70 48.09
C ALA A 81 30.28 16.82 46.62
N GLU A 82 31.58 16.76 46.35
CA GLU A 82 32.11 16.77 44.99
C GLU A 82 31.72 15.51 44.21
N ASN A 83 31.80 14.34 44.84
CA ASN A 83 31.37 13.08 44.22
C ASN A 83 29.86 13.06 43.95
N ASP A 84 29.04 13.54 44.89
CA ASP A 84 27.60 13.67 44.71
C ASP A 84 27.28 14.65 43.57
N ARG A 85 28.00 15.78 43.48
CA ARG A 85 27.89 16.73 42.38
C ARG A 85 28.24 16.08 41.03
N LYS A 86 29.37 15.37 40.93
CA LYS A 86 29.77 14.66 39.70
C LYS A 86 28.73 13.63 39.28
N ARG A 87 28.14 12.91 40.24
CA ARG A 87 27.06 11.94 39.95
C ARG A 87 25.81 12.63 39.40
N VAL A 88 25.40 13.76 40.00
CA VAL A 88 24.26 14.54 39.51
C VAL A 88 24.53 15.10 38.12
N GLU A 89 25.73 15.62 37.88
CA GLU A 89 26.14 16.15 36.57
C GLU A 89 26.14 15.08 35.48
N GLU A 90 26.64 13.87 35.78
CA GLU A 90 26.58 12.75 34.84
C GLU A 90 25.14 12.29 34.57
N ASN A 91 24.30 12.20 35.62
CA ASN A 91 22.89 11.85 35.44
C ASN A 91 22.16 12.87 34.55
N LEU A 92 22.37 14.16 34.79
CA LEU A 92 21.79 15.24 33.97
C LEU A 92 22.30 15.20 32.54
N ARG A 93 23.57 14.82 32.32
CA ARG A 93 24.13 14.66 30.99
C ARG A 93 23.44 13.51 30.24
N VAL A 94 23.32 12.34 30.88
CA VAL A 94 22.66 11.17 30.30
C VAL A 94 21.19 11.48 29.98
N GLU A 95 20.47 12.13 30.89
CA GLU A 95 19.08 12.54 30.68
C GLU A 95 18.94 13.52 29.51
N ASN A 96 19.82 14.52 29.41
CA ASN A 96 19.84 15.44 28.27
C ASN A 96 20.11 14.73 26.94
N ASP A 97 21.00 13.74 26.91
CA ASP A 97 21.29 12.98 25.70
C ASP A 97 20.11 12.10 25.29
N LEU A 98 19.35 11.54 26.25
CA LEU A 98 18.11 10.82 25.98
C LEU A 98 17.02 11.75 25.43
N LEU A 99 16.79 12.90 26.07
CA LEU A 99 15.82 13.90 25.61
C LEU A 99 16.14 14.43 24.21
N ARG A 100 17.43 14.60 23.88
CA ARG A 100 17.87 14.99 22.53
C ARG A 100 17.56 13.91 21.48
N LYS A 101 17.75 12.63 21.83
CA LYS A 101 17.41 11.51 20.95
C LYS A 101 15.91 11.40 20.73
N GLU A 102 15.11 11.49 21.80
CA GLU A 102 13.65 11.47 21.73
C GLU A 102 13.12 12.65 20.90
N LYS A 103 13.61 13.87 21.14
CA LYS A 103 13.25 15.05 20.34
C LYS A 103 13.56 14.85 18.86
N LYS A 104 14.70 14.23 18.53
CA LYS A 104 15.06 13.93 17.14
C LYS A 104 14.07 12.93 16.53
N GLN A 105 13.79 11.82 17.23
CA GLN A 105 12.81 10.82 16.78
C GLN A 105 11.44 11.42 16.52
N LEU A 106 10.90 12.20 17.45
CA LEU A 106 9.61 12.89 17.30
C LEU A 106 9.62 13.89 16.13
N THR A 107 10.76 14.53 15.86
CA THR A 107 10.90 15.43 14.71
C THR A 107 10.88 14.66 13.39
N ASP A 108 11.57 13.52 13.33
CA ASP A 108 11.61 12.65 12.16
C ASP A 108 10.21 12.05 11.90
N GLU A 109 9.54 11.51 12.91
CA GLU A 109 8.15 11.00 12.82
C GLU A 109 7.16 12.07 12.36
N LYS A 110 7.29 13.31 12.88
CA LYS A 110 6.46 14.43 12.43
C LYS A 110 6.66 14.73 10.95
N ASN A 111 7.90 14.68 10.45
CA ASN A 111 8.20 14.94 9.05
C ASN A 111 7.64 13.84 8.15
N ASP A 112 7.78 12.58 8.56
CA ASP A 112 7.22 11.43 7.84
C ASP A 112 5.69 11.51 7.75
N LEU A 113 5.03 11.84 8.85
CA LEU A 113 3.58 12.06 8.88
C LEU A 113 3.16 13.22 7.97
N ALA A 114 3.89 14.34 8.00
CA ALA A 114 3.61 15.47 7.12
C ALA A 114 3.76 15.11 5.63
N GLN A 115 4.74 14.27 5.29
CA GLN A 115 4.90 13.74 3.94
C GLN A 115 3.73 12.81 3.55
N HIS A 116 3.29 11.94 4.47
CA HIS A 116 2.13 11.08 4.26
C HIS A 116 0.85 11.87 3.98
N VAL A 117 0.61 12.93 4.76
CA VAL A 117 -0.54 13.82 4.54
C VAL A 117 -0.50 14.44 3.15
N ARG A 118 0.65 14.96 2.70
CA ARG A 118 0.77 15.54 1.34
C ARG A 118 0.47 14.54 0.23
N VAL A 119 0.92 13.29 0.39
CA VAL A 119 0.62 12.22 -0.58
C VAL A 119 -0.88 11.95 -0.63
N LEU A 120 -1.54 11.85 0.53
CA LEU A 120 -2.98 11.64 0.61
C LEU A 120 -3.78 12.81 0.03
N GLU A 121 -3.37 14.06 0.28
CA GLU A 121 -3.97 15.26 -0.33
C GLU A 121 -3.85 15.25 -1.86
N THR A 122 -2.71 14.80 -2.38
CA THR A 122 -2.49 14.65 -3.83
C THR A 122 -3.42 13.58 -4.41
N GLN A 123 -3.47 12.41 -3.77
CA GLN A 123 -4.36 11.31 -4.18
C GLN A 123 -5.84 11.70 -4.15
N LEU A 124 -6.26 12.47 -3.13
CA LEU A 124 -7.62 13.00 -3.03
C LEU A 124 -7.94 13.93 -4.20
N THR A 125 -6.98 14.81 -4.55
CA THR A 125 -7.14 15.73 -5.68
C THR A 125 -7.26 14.97 -7.00
N GLU A 126 -6.41 13.96 -7.22
CA GLU A 126 -6.47 13.09 -8.40
C GLU A 126 -7.80 12.33 -8.49
N ALA A 127 -8.29 11.80 -7.36
CA ALA A 127 -9.57 11.13 -7.29
C ALA A 127 -10.74 12.06 -7.63
N ASN A 128 -10.74 13.30 -7.11
CA ASN A 128 -11.74 14.32 -7.43
C ASN A 128 -11.72 14.70 -8.91
N ASN A 129 -10.54 14.85 -9.51
CA ASN A 129 -10.42 15.12 -10.95
C ASN A 129 -10.97 13.98 -11.80
N LYS A 130 -10.75 12.73 -11.36
CA LYS A 130 -11.30 11.54 -12.02
C LYS A 130 -12.82 11.50 -11.91
N ILE A 131 -13.39 11.83 -10.74
CA ILE A 131 -14.84 11.95 -10.55
C ILE A 131 -15.43 12.98 -11.50
N ALA A 132 -14.88 14.21 -11.54
CA ALA A 132 -15.36 15.26 -12.43
C ALA A 132 -15.32 14.86 -13.92
N THR A 133 -14.28 14.14 -14.33
CA THR A 133 -14.16 13.62 -15.70
C THR A 133 -15.25 12.58 -16.00
N LEU A 134 -15.51 11.67 -15.06
CA LEU A 134 -16.56 10.65 -15.21
C LEU A 134 -17.97 11.26 -15.22
N GLU A 135 -18.22 12.25 -14.37
CA GLU A 135 -19.49 13.00 -14.36
C GLU A 135 -19.77 13.63 -15.72
N LYS A 136 -18.75 14.27 -16.32
CA LYS A 136 -18.87 14.82 -17.67
C LYS A 136 -19.17 13.76 -18.74
N GLN A 137 -18.50 12.60 -18.68
CA GLN A 137 -18.77 11.50 -19.60
C GLN A 137 -20.19 10.95 -19.47
N VAL A 138 -20.72 10.90 -18.24
CA VAL A 138 -22.11 10.49 -17.98
C VAL A 138 -23.07 11.50 -18.59
N GLU A 139 -22.85 12.80 -18.40
CA GLU A 139 -23.67 13.86 -18.98
C GLU A 139 -23.68 13.80 -20.52
N GLU A 140 -22.50 13.67 -21.15
CA GLU A 140 -22.37 13.48 -22.60
C GLU A 140 -23.13 12.25 -23.09
N SER A 141 -23.05 11.14 -22.37
CA SER A 141 -23.76 9.89 -22.71
C SER A 141 -25.28 10.03 -22.58
N GLN A 142 -25.76 10.74 -21.55
CA GLN A 142 -27.19 11.03 -21.36
C GLN A 142 -27.74 11.93 -22.48
N MET A 143 -26.97 12.94 -22.88
CA MET A 143 -27.32 13.80 -24.01
C MET A 143 -27.41 12.99 -25.32
N ASN A 144 -26.41 12.15 -25.59
CA ASN A 144 -26.40 11.27 -26.76
C ASN A 144 -27.61 10.32 -26.77
N ALA A 145 -27.95 9.71 -25.63
CA ALA A 145 -29.12 8.85 -25.50
C ALA A 145 -30.43 9.59 -25.79
N THR A 146 -30.54 10.85 -25.34
CA THR A 146 -31.70 11.71 -25.61
C THR A 146 -31.83 12.01 -27.11
N VAL A 147 -30.72 12.38 -27.76
CA VAL A 147 -30.69 12.63 -29.21
C VAL A 147 -31.07 11.37 -30.00
N LEU A 148 -30.53 10.21 -29.64
CA LEU A 148 -30.85 8.95 -30.30
C LEU A 148 -32.33 8.57 -30.14
N THR A 149 -32.90 8.80 -28.96
CA THR A 149 -34.33 8.60 -28.72
C THR A 149 -35.18 9.48 -29.64
N GLN A 150 -34.84 10.76 -29.76
CA GLN A 150 -35.55 11.69 -30.66
C GLN A 150 -35.41 11.28 -32.14
N GLN A 151 -34.24 10.82 -32.55
CA GLN A 151 -34.02 10.31 -33.91
C GLN A 151 -34.83 9.05 -34.20
N LEU A 152 -34.96 8.16 -33.22
CA LEU A 152 -35.77 6.95 -33.33
C LEU A 152 -37.26 7.30 -33.49
N GLU A 153 -37.80 8.18 -32.65
CA GLU A 153 -39.17 8.67 -32.79
C GLU A 153 -39.44 9.31 -34.16
N ALA A 154 -38.47 10.08 -34.69
CA ALA A 154 -38.58 10.66 -36.02
C ALA A 154 -38.61 9.58 -37.12
N CYS A 155 -37.78 8.54 -37.00
CA CYS A 155 -37.78 7.41 -37.93
C CYS A 155 -39.10 6.61 -37.87
N GLU A 156 -39.65 6.40 -36.67
CA GLU A 156 -40.94 5.73 -36.49
C GLU A 156 -42.07 6.50 -37.17
N LYS A 157 -42.11 7.84 -37.01
CA LYS A 157 -43.08 8.70 -37.73
C LYS A 157 -42.99 8.53 -39.24
N VAL A 158 -41.79 8.58 -39.81
CA VAL A 158 -41.57 8.37 -41.25
C VAL A 158 -42.02 6.96 -41.68
N SER A 159 -41.78 5.95 -40.86
CA SER A 159 -42.23 4.58 -41.11
C SER A 159 -43.76 4.50 -41.16
N ASP A 160 -44.46 5.12 -40.20
CA ASP A 160 -45.92 5.08 -40.14
C ASP A 160 -46.57 5.89 -41.26
N GLU A 161 -45.99 7.03 -41.65
CA GLU A 161 -46.38 7.79 -42.84
C GLU A 161 -46.24 6.92 -44.11
N ARG A 162 -45.14 6.19 -44.26
CA ARG A 162 -44.94 5.27 -45.39
C ARG A 162 -45.97 4.14 -45.41
N LYS A 163 -46.31 3.56 -44.25
CA LYS A 163 -47.37 2.54 -44.17
C LYS A 163 -48.72 3.11 -44.60
N SER A 164 -49.07 4.30 -44.11
CA SER A 164 -50.32 4.98 -44.51
C SER A 164 -50.39 5.22 -46.03
N LEU A 165 -49.28 5.68 -46.64
CA LEU A 165 -49.21 5.83 -48.10
C LEU A 165 -49.34 4.50 -48.83
N LEU A 166 -48.75 3.42 -48.33
CA LEU A 166 -48.88 2.08 -48.91
C LEU A 166 -50.33 1.57 -48.83
N ASP A 167 -51.01 1.79 -47.71
CA ASP A 167 -52.42 1.42 -47.54
C ASP A 167 -53.32 2.20 -48.50
N LEU A 168 -53.06 3.50 -48.69
CA LEU A 168 -53.77 4.33 -49.67
C LEU A 168 -53.52 3.84 -51.11
N LEU A 169 -52.28 3.50 -51.47
CA LEU A 169 -51.96 2.94 -52.77
C LEU A 169 -52.61 1.57 -52.99
N ALA A 170 -52.64 0.73 -51.95
CA ALA A 170 -53.32 -0.57 -52.00
C ALA A 170 -54.83 -0.39 -52.24
N HIS A 171 -55.45 0.59 -51.57
CA HIS A 171 -56.85 0.94 -51.80
C HIS A 171 -57.09 1.45 -53.24
N ALA A 172 -56.32 2.43 -53.70
CA ALA A 172 -56.45 2.99 -55.04
C ALA A 172 -56.24 1.91 -56.13
N THR A 173 -55.27 1.01 -55.94
CA THR A 173 -55.07 -0.11 -56.87
C THR A 173 -56.22 -1.13 -56.84
N ALA A 174 -56.84 -1.37 -55.69
CA ALA A 174 -58.04 -2.19 -55.59
C ALA A 174 -59.25 -1.55 -56.30
N GLU A 175 -59.45 -0.24 -56.18
CA GLU A 175 -60.51 0.51 -56.89
C GLU A 175 -60.31 0.47 -58.41
N ILE A 176 -59.07 0.66 -58.88
CA ILE A 176 -58.73 0.54 -60.31
C ILE A 176 -59.09 -0.87 -60.80
N ARG A 177 -58.70 -1.93 -60.08
CA ARG A 177 -59.08 -3.31 -60.41
C ARG A 177 -60.60 -3.55 -60.41
N HIS A 178 -61.34 -2.87 -59.54
CA HIS A 178 -62.80 -3.00 -59.46
C HIS A 178 -63.51 -2.26 -60.62
N ASN A 179 -62.91 -1.17 -61.12
CA ASN A 179 -63.42 -0.38 -62.24
C ASN A 179 -62.89 -0.83 -63.62
N GLU A 180 -62.05 -1.86 -63.67
CA GLU A 180 -61.73 -2.54 -64.92
C GLU A 180 -63.02 -3.19 -65.49
N PRO A 181 -63.32 -2.98 -66.79
CA PRO A 181 -64.48 -3.61 -67.41
C PRO A 181 -64.35 -5.13 -67.30
N LYS A 182 -65.37 -5.79 -66.71
CA LYS A 182 -65.48 -7.25 -66.58
C LYS A 182 -65.51 -7.91 -67.97
N THR A 183 -64.34 -8.07 -68.56
CA THR A 183 -64.14 -9.05 -69.62
C THR A 183 -64.17 -10.43 -68.97
N ALA A 184 -64.90 -11.36 -69.59
CA ALA A 184 -65.11 -12.73 -69.14
C ALA A 184 -63.81 -13.40 -68.66
N PRO A 185 -63.86 -14.38 -67.73
CA PRO A 185 -62.65 -14.98 -67.19
C PRO A 185 -61.83 -15.56 -68.35
N ALA A 186 -60.74 -14.88 -68.68
CA ALA A 186 -59.66 -15.51 -69.41
C ALA A 186 -59.25 -16.68 -68.52
N LYS A 187 -59.59 -17.90 -68.97
CA LYS A 187 -59.08 -19.16 -68.44
C LYS A 187 -57.67 -18.91 -67.96
N SER A 188 -57.34 -19.35 -66.76
CA SER A 188 -55.99 -19.18 -66.19
C SER A 188 -54.94 -19.64 -67.20
N ASN A 189 -54.44 -18.71 -68.02
CA ASN A 189 -53.16 -18.81 -68.65
C ASN A 189 -52.19 -18.46 -67.53
N ARG A 190 -52.09 -19.38 -66.56
CA ARG A 190 -50.81 -19.58 -65.90
C ARG A 190 -49.88 -19.84 -67.08
N PRO A 191 -48.96 -18.93 -67.44
CA PRO A 191 -48.04 -19.21 -68.53
C PRO A 191 -47.44 -20.56 -68.18
N LYS A 192 -47.68 -21.57 -69.02
CA LYS A 192 -46.94 -22.82 -68.90
C LYS A 192 -45.50 -22.35 -68.92
N ARG A 193 -44.79 -22.46 -67.79
CA ARG A 193 -43.36 -22.12 -67.73
C ARG A 193 -42.75 -22.77 -68.95
N THR A 194 -42.18 -21.95 -69.82
CA THR A 194 -41.50 -22.49 -71.00
C THR A 194 -40.37 -23.37 -70.47
N SER A 195 -39.96 -24.40 -71.23
CA SER A 195 -38.83 -25.24 -70.81
C SER A 195 -37.59 -24.39 -70.48
N ALA A 196 -37.45 -23.24 -71.17
CA ALA A 196 -36.43 -22.23 -70.91
C ALA A 196 -36.55 -21.56 -69.53
N ASP A 197 -37.74 -21.11 -69.11
CA ASP A 197 -37.93 -20.52 -67.77
C ASP A 197 -37.76 -21.53 -66.63
N GLN A 198 -37.98 -22.81 -66.92
CA GLN A 198 -37.69 -23.89 -65.97
C GLN A 198 -36.19 -24.15 -65.89
N ALA A 199 -35.50 -24.20 -67.03
CA ALA A 199 -34.05 -24.36 -67.10
C ALA A 199 -33.31 -23.19 -66.42
N ALA A 200 -33.73 -21.94 -66.65
CA ALA A 200 -33.10 -20.77 -66.05
C ALA A 200 -33.16 -20.77 -64.51
N LYS A 201 -34.31 -21.11 -63.91
CA LYS A 201 -34.40 -21.20 -62.44
C LYS A 201 -33.70 -22.42 -61.87
N ASP A 202 -33.68 -23.53 -62.60
CA ASP A 202 -32.94 -24.71 -62.18
C ASP A 202 -31.42 -24.42 -62.21
N GLU A 203 -30.94 -23.65 -63.19
CA GLU A 203 -29.56 -23.16 -63.28
C GLU A 203 -29.21 -22.14 -62.19
N GLU A 204 -30.09 -21.18 -61.90
CA GLU A 204 -29.93 -20.25 -60.77
C GLU A 204 -29.81 -21.00 -59.44
N THR A 205 -30.61 -22.06 -59.26
CA THR A 205 -30.53 -22.92 -58.07
C THR A 205 -29.22 -23.70 -58.02
N LEU A 206 -28.67 -24.12 -59.17
CA LEU A 206 -27.38 -24.80 -59.25
C LEU A 206 -26.22 -23.86 -58.92
N GLN A 207 -26.21 -22.64 -59.43
CA GLN A 207 -25.19 -21.63 -59.12
C GLN A 207 -25.21 -21.23 -57.64
N GLY A 208 -26.40 -21.02 -57.08
CA GLY A 208 -26.55 -20.74 -55.66
C GLY A 208 -26.06 -21.90 -54.78
N TRP A 209 -26.30 -23.15 -55.20
CA TRP A 209 -25.76 -24.33 -54.53
C TRP A 209 -24.23 -24.36 -54.62
N GLU A 210 -23.64 -24.15 -55.80
CA GLU A 210 -22.18 -24.15 -56.00
C GLU A 210 -21.49 -23.06 -55.17
N GLN A 211 -22.09 -21.88 -55.04
CA GLN A 211 -21.57 -20.81 -54.17
C GLN A 211 -21.67 -21.20 -52.69
N TRP A 212 -22.82 -21.73 -52.27
CA TRP A 212 -23.03 -22.17 -50.89
C TRP A 212 -22.06 -23.29 -50.48
N GLN A 213 -21.72 -24.21 -51.41
CA GLN A 213 -20.72 -25.26 -51.16
C GLN A 213 -19.32 -24.71 -50.86
N LYS A 214 -18.94 -23.56 -51.42
CA LYS A 214 -17.61 -22.95 -51.17
C LYS A 214 -17.48 -22.39 -49.75
N GLU A 215 -18.61 -22.00 -49.15
CA GLU A 215 -18.66 -21.36 -47.84
C GLU A 215 -18.83 -22.37 -46.69
N HIS A 216 -19.09 -23.66 -46.99
CA HIS A 216 -19.43 -24.67 -45.99
C HIS A 216 -18.55 -25.92 -46.11
N ALA A 217 -17.93 -26.35 -45.00
CA ALA A 217 -16.92 -27.43 -44.97
C ALA A 217 -17.48 -28.85 -45.23
N ASN A 218 -18.80 -29.06 -45.12
CA ASN A 218 -19.46 -30.34 -45.44
C ASN A 218 -20.87 -30.10 -46.01
N PRO A 219 -20.99 -29.69 -47.28
CA PRO A 219 -22.24 -29.18 -47.79
C PRO A 219 -23.24 -30.31 -48.08
N GLN A 220 -24.37 -30.31 -47.39
CA GLN A 220 -25.49 -31.20 -47.69
C GLN A 220 -26.65 -30.47 -48.37
N VAL A 221 -27.27 -31.10 -49.36
CA VAL A 221 -28.45 -30.55 -50.08
C VAL A 221 -29.62 -30.30 -49.12
N LYS A 222 -29.67 -31.03 -48.01
CA LYS A 222 -30.66 -30.82 -46.95
C LYS A 222 -30.53 -29.42 -46.33
N ASP A 223 -29.32 -29.05 -45.93
CA ASP A 223 -29.03 -27.81 -45.20
C ASP A 223 -29.21 -26.59 -46.12
N TYR A 224 -28.84 -26.73 -47.40
CA TYR A 224 -29.12 -25.70 -48.40
C TYR A 224 -30.61 -25.56 -48.73
N ALA A 225 -31.37 -26.65 -48.73
CA ALA A 225 -32.81 -26.56 -48.91
C ALA A 225 -33.50 -25.86 -47.72
N GLU A 226 -33.00 -26.10 -46.50
CA GLU A 226 -33.44 -25.42 -45.28
C GLU A 226 -33.12 -23.92 -45.33
N SER A 227 -31.92 -23.50 -45.78
CA SER A 227 -31.57 -22.08 -45.90
C SER A 227 -32.46 -21.31 -46.88
N LEU A 228 -32.99 -21.99 -47.91
CA LEU A 228 -33.92 -21.42 -48.88
C LEU A 228 -35.40 -21.51 -48.46
N GLY A 229 -35.72 -22.16 -47.34
CA GLY A 229 -37.10 -22.42 -46.92
C GLY A 229 -37.86 -23.35 -47.89
N ARG A 230 -37.17 -24.24 -48.61
CA ARG A 230 -37.76 -25.12 -49.64
C ARG A 230 -37.63 -26.59 -49.26
N LYS A 231 -38.54 -27.43 -49.76
CA LYS A 231 -38.46 -28.89 -49.57
C LYS A 231 -37.20 -29.45 -50.25
N ARG A 232 -36.41 -30.27 -49.52
CA ARG A 232 -35.21 -30.95 -50.03
C ARG A 232 -35.43 -31.66 -51.37
N THR A 233 -36.54 -32.36 -51.53
CA THR A 233 -36.87 -33.09 -52.77
C THR A 233 -37.03 -32.17 -53.98
N THR A 234 -37.58 -30.97 -53.77
CA THR A 234 -37.70 -29.96 -54.81
C THR A 234 -36.34 -29.46 -55.24
N VAL A 235 -35.51 -29.00 -54.30
CA VAL A 235 -34.17 -28.48 -54.58
C VAL A 235 -33.29 -29.54 -55.24
N ASN A 236 -33.31 -30.78 -54.72
CA ASN A 236 -32.55 -31.88 -55.31
C ASN A 236 -33.01 -32.20 -56.75
N GLY A 237 -34.31 -32.13 -57.01
CA GLY A 237 -34.86 -32.28 -58.36
C GLY A 237 -34.43 -31.16 -59.31
N GLN A 238 -34.33 -29.92 -58.83
CA GLN A 238 -33.82 -28.78 -59.61
C GLN A 238 -32.34 -28.95 -59.95
N LEU A 239 -31.51 -29.28 -58.95
CA LEU A 239 -30.08 -29.53 -59.15
C LEU A 239 -29.83 -30.67 -60.13
N ALA A 240 -30.57 -31.78 -60.01
CA ALA A 240 -30.41 -32.93 -60.90
C ALA A 240 -30.87 -32.66 -62.35
N ARG A 241 -31.79 -31.72 -62.57
CA ARG A 241 -32.18 -31.30 -63.93
C ARG A 241 -31.19 -30.29 -64.50
N ALA A 242 -30.72 -29.34 -63.70
CA ALA A 242 -29.71 -28.36 -64.10
C ALA A 242 -28.40 -29.05 -64.52
N ARG A 243 -27.93 -30.03 -63.74
CA ARG A 243 -26.73 -30.82 -64.07
C ARG A 243 -26.88 -31.57 -65.39
N ARG A 244 -27.99 -32.28 -65.59
CA ARG A 244 -28.29 -32.97 -66.86
C ARG A 244 -28.38 -32.01 -68.04
N ASN A 245 -28.92 -30.81 -67.85
CA ASN A 245 -28.97 -29.80 -68.90
C ASN A 245 -27.57 -29.29 -69.27
N ARG A 246 -26.68 -29.05 -68.28
CA ARG A 246 -25.27 -28.71 -68.54
C ARG A 246 -24.53 -29.83 -69.25
N GLU A 247 -24.70 -31.08 -68.82
CA GLU A 247 -24.11 -32.26 -69.45
C GLU A 247 -24.55 -32.37 -70.92
N ASN A 248 -25.84 -32.29 -71.20
CA ASN A 248 -26.37 -32.31 -72.56
C ASN A 248 -25.86 -31.15 -73.42
N GLN A 249 -25.70 -29.94 -72.84
CA GLN A 249 -25.14 -28.79 -73.56
C GLN A 249 -23.64 -28.95 -73.85
N GLN A 250 -22.88 -29.57 -72.94
CA GLN A 250 -21.48 -29.90 -73.15
C GLN A 250 -21.30 -30.98 -74.22
N GLU A 251 -22.15 -32.01 -74.26
CA GLU A 251 -22.13 -33.04 -75.30
C GLU A 251 -22.43 -32.47 -76.69
N ILE A 252 -23.38 -31.52 -76.78
CA ILE A 252 -23.70 -30.83 -78.05
C ILE A 252 -22.51 -29.94 -78.49
N SER A 253 -21.85 -29.24 -77.56
CA SER A 253 -20.70 -28.37 -77.87
C SER A 253 -19.40 -29.12 -78.22
N ILE A 254 -19.30 -30.42 -77.93
CA ILE A 254 -18.14 -31.27 -78.29
C ILE A 254 -18.36 -31.98 -79.65
N ALA A 255 -19.61 -32.04 -80.12
CA ALA A 255 -19.99 -32.66 -81.39
C ALA A 255 -20.02 -31.69 -82.59
N GLU A 256 -19.85 -30.38 -82.35
CA GLU A 256 -19.68 -29.30 -83.35
C GLU A 256 -18.21 -28.90 -83.51
#